data_AF-A0A1M7SKI1-F1
#
_entry.id   AF-A0A1M7SKI1-F1
#
_cell.length_a   1.000
_cell.length_b   1.000
_cell.length_c   1.000
_cell.angle_alpha   90.00
_cell.angle_beta   90.00
_cell.angle_gamma   90.00
#
_symmetry.space_group_name_H-M   'P 1'
#
loop_
_entity.id
_entity.type
_entity.pdbx_description
1 polymer ?
#
loop_
_entity_poly.entity_id
_entity_poly.type
_entity_poly.pdbx_seq_one_letter_code
_entity_poly.pdbx_strand_id
1 'polypeptide(L)'
;MYHGEKAAFGTLAQLVLQNGSIEEIEEFLDFCTKVGLPVTLEQMGVVEKVEEKIKLVSEAACAEGETIHNIPFKVTPDMVYAAILTADKLGKEYLQRQ
;
A
#
# COMPACT_ATOMS: atom_id res chain seq x y z
N MET A 1 -10.78 -3.25 11.77
CA MET A 1 -9.62 -2.42 11.39
C MET A 1 -9.91 -0.96 11.66
N TYR A 2 -8.99 -0.29 12.33
CA TYR A 2 -9.03 1.13 12.66
C TYR A 2 -8.48 1.99 11.53
N HIS A 3 -8.75 3.31 11.59
CA HIS A 3 -8.32 4.24 10.56
C HIS A 3 -6.79 4.26 10.38
N GLY A 4 -6.03 4.22 11.49
CA GLY A 4 -4.56 4.22 11.45
C GLY A 4 -3.94 2.98 10.82
N GLU A 5 -4.56 1.80 10.98
CA GLU A 5 -4.11 0.55 10.35
C GLU A 5 -4.25 0.63 8.82
N LYS A 6 -5.33 1.24 8.32
CA LYS A 6 -5.51 1.50 6.89
C LYS A 6 -4.51 2.52 6.37
N ALA A 7 -4.28 3.59 7.13
CA ALA A 7 -3.33 4.62 6.77
C ALA A 7 -1.91 4.06 6.65
N ALA A 8 -1.49 3.16 7.55
CA ALA A 8 -0.17 2.53 7.50
C ALA A 8 0.08 1.76 6.20
N PHE A 9 -0.85 0.89 5.79
CA PHE A 9 -0.72 0.16 4.52
C PHE A 9 -0.81 1.11 3.31
N GLY A 10 -1.66 2.15 3.37
CA GLY A 10 -1.70 3.20 2.35
C GLY A 10 -0.36 3.92 2.17
N THR A 11 0.34 4.22 3.27
CA THR A 11 1.69 4.82 3.24
C THR A 11 2.70 3.88 2.58
N LEU A 12 2.66 2.58 2.85
CA LEU A 12 3.52 1.61 2.16
C LEU A 12 3.27 1.62 0.64
N ALA A 13 2.01 1.59 0.23
CA ALA A 13 1.65 1.69 -1.20
C ALA A 13 2.09 3.03 -1.80
N GLN A 14 2.02 4.13 -1.04
CA GLN A 14 2.49 5.44 -1.48
C GLN A 14 4.01 5.48 -1.67
N LEU A 15 4.79 4.90 -0.76
CA LEU A 15 6.26 4.80 -0.90
C LEU A 15 6.63 4.06 -2.20
N VAL A 16 5.93 2.96 -2.48
CA VAL A 16 6.09 2.23 -3.74
C VAL A 16 5.70 3.09 -4.94
N LEU A 17 4.55 3.76 -4.91
CA LEU A 17 4.06 4.63 -5.99
C LEU A 17 5.06 5.76 -6.30
N GLN A 18 5.73 6.30 -5.29
CA GLN A 18 6.72 7.37 -5.40
C GLN A 18 8.12 6.86 -5.75
N ASN A 19 8.27 5.55 -5.97
CA ASN A 19 9.56 4.90 -6.24
C ASN A 19 10.59 5.20 -5.13
N GLY A 20 10.15 5.10 -3.86
CA GLY A 20 11.00 5.16 -2.68
C GLY A 20 12.08 4.08 -2.72
N SER A 21 13.21 4.31 -2.04
CA SER A 21 14.32 3.37 -2.06
C SER A 21 13.97 2.09 -1.29
N ILE A 22 14.66 0.99 -1.59
CA ILE A 22 14.42 -0.28 -0.87
C ILE A 22 14.73 -0.11 0.62
N GLU A 23 15.76 0.67 0.96
CA GLU A 23 16.14 0.96 2.34
C GLU A 23 15.01 1.69 3.09
N GLU A 24 14.39 2.69 2.48
CA GLU A 24 13.26 3.44 3.07
C GLU A 24 12.04 2.53 3.27
N ILE A 25 11.74 1.68 2.28
CA ILE A 25 10.63 0.72 2.36
C ILE A 25 10.90 -0.30 3.48
N GLU A 26 12.11 -0.84 3.58
CA GLU A 26 12.46 -1.80 4.62
C GLU A 26 12.45 -1.19 6.03
N GLU A 27 12.90 0.06 6.19
CA GLU A 27 12.79 0.80 7.46
C GLU A 27 11.32 0.97 7.86
N PHE A 28 10.45 1.32 6.92
CA PHE A 28 9.01 1.46 7.17
C PHE A 28 8.34 0.13 7.54
N LEU A 29 8.70 -0.95 6.84
CA LEU A 29 8.22 -2.30 7.14
C LEU A 29 8.67 -2.78 8.52
N ASP A 30 9.94 -2.55 8.88
CA ASP A 30 10.48 -2.85 10.20
C ASP A 30 9.74 -2.11 11.31
N PHE A 31 9.51 -0.80 11.14
CA PHE A 31 8.72 -0.03 12.08
C PHE A 31 7.30 -0.60 12.23
N CYS A 32 6.58 -0.77 11.12
CA CYS A 32 5.19 -1.22 11.14
C CYS A 32 5.04 -2.58 11.82
N THR A 33 5.91 -3.54 11.47
CA THR A 33 5.89 -4.88 12.05
C THR A 33 6.20 -4.88 13.54
N LYS A 34 7.16 -4.08 14.02
CA LYS A 34 7.49 -3.95 15.44
C LYS A 34 6.33 -3.43 16.29
N VAL A 35 5.49 -2.55 15.74
CA VAL A 35 4.34 -1.98 16.46
C VAL A 35 3.01 -2.67 16.15
N GLY A 36 3.03 -3.75 15.36
CA GLY A 36 1.85 -4.57 15.04
C GLY A 36 0.92 -3.96 13.98
N LEU A 37 1.41 -3.05 13.14
CA LEU A 37 0.66 -2.51 12.00
C LEU A 37 0.70 -3.47 10.79
N PRO A 38 -0.38 -3.53 10.00
CA PRO A 38 -0.46 -4.42 8.85
C PRO A 38 0.42 -3.93 7.69
N VAL A 39 1.15 -4.86 7.08
CA VAL A 39 2.02 -4.63 5.91
C VAL A 39 1.63 -5.46 4.69
N THR A 40 0.57 -6.26 4.79
CA THR A 40 0.04 -7.11 3.70
C THR A 40 -1.46 -6.99 3.57
N LEU A 41 -2.00 -7.25 2.39
CA LEU A 41 -3.45 -7.32 2.14
C LEU A 41 -4.12 -8.43 2.96
N GLU A 42 -3.42 -9.52 3.25
CA GLU A 42 -3.92 -10.59 4.11
C GLU A 42 -4.11 -10.12 5.56
N GLN A 43 -3.12 -9.44 6.15
CA GLN A 43 -3.27 -8.78 7.45
C GLN A 43 -4.36 -7.71 7.40
N MET A 44 -4.62 -7.14 6.22
CA MET A 44 -5.72 -6.22 6.01
C MET A 44 -7.10 -6.89 5.91
N GLY A 45 -7.17 -8.23 5.92
CA GLY A 45 -8.40 -9.00 5.74
C GLY A 45 -8.87 -9.12 4.29
N VAL A 46 -8.04 -8.74 3.32
CA VAL A 46 -8.33 -8.80 1.88
C VAL A 46 -7.70 -10.06 1.29
N VAL A 47 -8.39 -11.19 1.47
CA VAL A 47 -7.91 -12.52 1.03
C VAL A 47 -8.64 -13.08 -0.19
N GLU A 48 -9.86 -12.62 -0.44
CA GLU A 48 -10.69 -13.06 -1.57
C GLU A 48 -10.97 -11.91 -2.53
N LYS A 49 -11.05 -12.24 -3.82
CA LYS A 49 -11.32 -11.28 -4.91
C LYS A 49 -10.36 -10.09 -4.86
N VAL A 50 -9.09 -10.37 -4.57
CA VAL A 50 -8.06 -9.34 -4.34
C VAL A 50 -7.98 -8.39 -5.54
N GLU A 51 -7.78 -8.91 -6.75
CA GLU A 51 -7.66 -8.09 -7.95
C GLU A 51 -8.87 -7.18 -8.20
N GLU A 52 -10.09 -7.72 -8.11
CA GLU A 52 -11.33 -6.96 -8.27
C GLU A 52 -11.44 -5.84 -7.23
N LYS A 53 -11.17 -6.16 -5.96
CA LYS A 53 -11.23 -5.19 -4.86
C LYS A 53 -10.16 -4.11 -4.99
N ILE A 54 -8.92 -4.48 -5.33
CA ILE A 54 -7.84 -3.50 -5.48
C ILE A 54 -8.14 -2.60 -6.67
N LYS A 55 -8.67 -3.13 -7.77
CA LYS A 55 -9.09 -2.29 -8.92
C LYS A 55 -10.12 -1.22 -8.50
N LEU A 56 -11.17 -1.62 -7.76
CA LEU A 56 -12.17 -0.67 -7.26
C LEU A 56 -11.56 0.37 -6.31
N VAL A 57 -10.64 -0.04 -5.43
CA VAL A 57 -9.93 0.86 -4.52
C VAL A 57 -9.05 1.85 -5.28
N SER A 58 -8.35 1.39 -6.32
CA SER A 58 -7.49 2.23 -7.14
C SER A 58 -8.29 3.27 -7.96
N GLU A 59 -9.44 2.89 -8.49
CA GLU A 59 -10.37 3.81 -9.15
C GLU A 59 -10.89 4.86 -8.16
N ALA A 60 -11.31 4.43 -6.96
CA ALA A 60 -11.80 5.33 -5.92
C ALA A 60 -10.71 6.29 -5.41
N ALA A 61 -9.48 5.81 -5.21
CA ALA A 61 -8.35 6.63 -4.76
C ALA A 61 -7.96 7.72 -5.78
N CYS A 62 -8.27 7.51 -7.06
CA CYS A 62 -8.03 8.45 -8.14
C CYS A 62 -9.26 9.29 -8.53
N ALA A 63 -10.37 9.22 -7.78
CA ALA A 63 -11.57 10.00 -8.07
C ALA A 63 -11.30 11.52 -8.04
N GLU A 64 -12.14 12.29 -8.72
CA GLU A 64 -12.04 13.74 -8.71
C GLU A 64 -12.17 14.29 -7.28
N GLY A 65 -11.27 15.19 -6.88
CA GLY A 65 -11.26 15.79 -5.54
C GLY A 65 -10.48 15.01 -4.48
N GLU A 66 -9.96 13.82 -4.79
CA GLU A 66 -9.11 13.06 -3.88
C GLU A 66 -7.72 13.68 -3.66
N THR A 67 -7.09 13.37 -2.53
CA THR A 67 -5.81 13.97 -2.14
C THR A 67 -4.61 13.44 -2.94
N ILE A 68 -4.77 12.32 -3.65
CA ILE A 68 -3.71 11.71 -4.47
C ILE A 68 -3.20 12.66 -5.56
N HIS A 69 -4.04 13.62 -5.97
CA HIS A 69 -3.71 14.62 -6.98
C HIS A 69 -2.74 15.70 -6.49
N ASN A 70 -2.42 15.74 -5.19
CA ASN A 70 -1.42 16.66 -4.62
C ASN A 70 0.02 16.15 -4.78
N ILE A 71 0.20 14.92 -5.26
CA ILE A 71 1.51 14.34 -5.57
C ILE A 71 2.11 15.07 -6.79
N PRO A 72 3.43 15.38 -6.83
CA PRO A 72 4.04 16.20 -7.87
C PRO A 72 4.25 15.45 -9.21
N PHE A 73 3.38 14.51 -9.53
CA PHE A 73 3.33 13.81 -10.81
C PHE A 73 1.92 13.26 -11.07
N LYS A 74 1.61 12.97 -12.33
CA LYS A 74 0.32 12.40 -12.71
C LYS A 74 0.20 10.97 -12.17
N VAL A 75 -0.85 10.70 -11.42
CA VAL A 75 -1.20 9.36 -10.92
C VAL A 75 -2.39 8.81 -11.71
N THR A 76 -2.35 7.52 -12.04
CA THR A 76 -3.48 6.80 -12.68
C THR A 76 -3.95 5.64 -11.80
N PRO A 77 -5.20 5.16 -11.96
CA PRO A 77 -5.68 3.98 -11.25
C PRO A 77 -4.76 2.76 -11.43
N ASP A 78 -4.22 2.55 -12.64
CA ASP A 78 -3.31 1.43 -12.90
C ASP A 78 -1.99 1.54 -12.10
N MET A 79 -1.48 2.76 -11.91
CA MET A 79 -0.29 2.99 -11.07
C MET A 79 -0.58 2.67 -9.60
N VAL A 80 -1.74 3.11 -9.09
CA VAL A 80 -2.16 2.82 -7.71
C VAL A 80 -2.39 1.33 -7.51
N TYR A 81 -3.01 0.67 -8.48
CA TYR A 81 -3.25 -0.77 -8.50
C TYR A 81 -1.93 -1.53 -8.40
N ALA A 82 -0.98 -1.21 -9.28
CA ALA A 82 0.35 -1.82 -9.28
C ALA A 82 1.11 -1.56 -7.97
N ALA A 83 1.01 -0.34 -7.42
CA ALA A 83 1.66 0.03 -6.17
C ALA A 83 1.09 -0.75 -4.97
N ILE A 84 -0.23 -0.93 -4.88
CA ILE A 84 -0.86 -1.71 -3.82
C ILE A 84 -0.43 -3.18 -3.86
N LEU A 85 -0.43 -3.80 -5.04
CA LEU A 85 -0.01 -5.21 -5.18
C LEU A 85 1.49 -5.39 -4.91
N THR A 86 2.31 -4.41 -5.31
CA THR A 86 3.74 -4.43 -5.04
C THR A 86 4.02 -4.24 -3.55
N ALA A 87 3.30 -3.35 -2.86
CA ALA A 87 3.36 -3.20 -1.41
C ALA A 87 3.00 -4.50 -0.68
N ASP A 88 1.93 -5.18 -1.08
CA ASP A 88 1.55 -6.48 -0.53
C ASP A 88 2.67 -7.53 -0.71
N LYS A 89 3.26 -7.58 -1.91
CA LYS A 89 4.36 -8.50 -2.21
C LYS A 89 5.58 -8.22 -1.33
N LEU A 90 6.01 -6.95 -1.23
CA LEU A 90 7.15 -6.55 -0.42
C LEU A 90 6.91 -6.84 1.07
N GLY A 91 5.71 -6.58 1.58
CA GLY A 91 5.33 -6.93 2.94
C GLY A 91 5.41 -8.44 3.20
N LYS A 92 4.92 -9.27 2.28
CA LYS A 92 5.02 -10.74 2.38
C LYS A 92 6.47 -11.22 2.35
N GLU A 93 7.28 -10.71 1.44
CA GLU A 93 8.71 -11.05 1.34
C GLU A 93 9.46 -10.65 2.62
N TYR A 94 9.16 -9.47 3.19
CA TYR A 94 9.74 -9.04 4.45
C TYR A 94 9.39 -9.98 5.60
N LEU A 95 8.11 -10.34 5.75
CA LEU A 95 7.64 -11.25 6.80
C LEU A 95 8.21 -12.67 6.67
N GLN A 96 8.56 -13.13 5.47
CA GLN A 96 9.19 -14.44 5.25
C GLN A 96 10.68 -14.47 5.61
N ARG A 97 11.33 -13.30 5.69
CA ARG A 97 12.77 -13.18 6.01
C ARG A 97 13.04 -13.01 7.51
N GLN A 98 11.99 -12.79 8.32
CA GLN A 98 12.03 -12.72 9.78
C GLN A 98 11.93 -14.11 10.39
#